data_AF-A0A9D5W2J3-F1
#
_entry.id   AF-A0A9D5W2J3-F1
#
_cell.length_a   1.000
_cell.length_b   1.000
_cell.length_c   1.000
_cell.angle_alpha   90.00
_cell.angle_beta   90.00
_cell.angle_gamma   90.00
#
_symmetry.space_group_name_H-M   'P 1'
#
loop_
_entity.id
_entity.type
_entity.pdbx_description
1 polymer ?
#
loop_
_entity_poly.entity_id
_entity_poly.type
_entity_poly.pdbx_seq_one_letter_code
_entity_poly.pdbx_strand_id
1 'polypeptide(L)' 'MRCWIDRKENRLSLGVYPDVSLKDARERRDEARKLIARGVDPSEKRRKGEAQE' A
#
# COMPACT_ATOMS: atom_id res chain seq x y z
N MET A 1 -3.60 4.83 -4.32
CA MET A 1 -3.02 4.05 -5.41
C MET A 1 -4.06 3.08 -5.94
N ARG A 2 -4.25 2.99 -7.26
CA ARG A 2 -5.12 2.00 -7.90
C ARG A 2 -4.38 0.66 -8.01
N CYS A 3 -4.97 -0.42 -7.51
CA CYS A 3 -4.48 -1.79 -7.69
C CYS A 3 -5.61 -2.67 -8.23
N TRP A 4 -5.26 -3.65 -9.05
CA TRP A 4 -6.19 -4.62 -9.61
C TRP A 4 -5.79 -6.00 -9.10
N ILE A 5 -6.69 -6.68 -8.40
CA ILE A 5 -6.46 -8.01 -7.84
C ILE A 5 -7.72 -8.82 -8.15
N ASP A 6 -7.55 -9.99 -8.76
CA ASP A 6 -8.65 -10.86 -9.17
C ASP A 6 -9.77 -10.14 -9.97
N ARG A 7 -9.37 -9.33 -10.96
CA ARG A 7 -10.27 -8.45 -11.76
C ARG A 7 -11.08 -7.43 -10.95
N LYS A 8 -10.80 -7.25 -9.67
CA LYS A 8 -11.40 -6.24 -8.81
C LYS A 8 -10.48 -5.02 -8.71
N GLU A 9 -11.01 -3.84 -8.99
CA GLU A 9 -10.31 -2.58 -8.73
C GLU A 9 -10.39 -2.24 -7.24
N ASN A 10 -9.23 -2.17 -6.59
CA ASN A 10 -9.09 -1.72 -5.21
C ASN A 10 -8.30 -0.41 -5.17
N ARG A 11 -8.59 0.44 -4.17
CA ARG A 11 -7.85 1.67 -3.90
C ARG A 11 -7.11 1.55 -2.57
N LEU A 12 -5.78 1.62 -2.61
CA LEU A 12 -4.92 1.61 -1.44
C LEU A 12 -4.50 3.05 -1.07
N SER A 13 -4.83 3.50 0.15
CA SER A 13 -4.30 4.74 0.71
C SER A 13 -2.89 4.51 1.27
N LEU A 14 -1.94 5.36 0.89
CA LEU A 14 -0.51 5.23 1.24
C LEU A 14 -0.10 6.06 2.47
N GLY A 15 -1.05 6.77 3.08
CA GLY A 15 -0.81 7.73 4.14
C GLY A 15 -1.50 9.07 3.87
N VAL A 16 -1.52 9.93 4.88
CA VAL A 16 -1.93 11.34 4.79
C VAL A 16 -0.67 12.19 4.84
N TYR A 17 -0.62 13.25 4.05
CA TYR A 17 0.46 14.24 4.10
C TYR A 17 0.06 15.34 5.11
N PRO A 18 0.99 15.85 5.95
CA PRO A 18 2.45 15.69 5.93
C PRO A 18 2.99 14.53 6.78
N ASP A 19 2.14 13.79 7.49
CA ASP A 19 2.54 12.71 8.40
C ASP A 19 3.37 11.63 7.69
N VAL A 20 3.07 11.36 6.41
CA VAL A 20 3.85 10.47 5.56
C VAL A 20 4.60 11.28 4.50
N SER A 21 5.92 11.15 4.49
CA SER A 21 6.76 11.81 3.49
C SER A 21 6.52 11.24 2.08
N LEU A 22 6.79 12.04 1.05
CA LEU A 22 6.73 11.59 -0.34
C LEU A 22 7.66 10.39 -0.63
N LYS A 23 8.77 10.28 0.12
CA LYS A 23 9.71 9.17 -0.01
C LYS A 23 9.10 7.88 0.55
N ASP A 24 8.55 7.94 1.76
CA ASP A 24 7.90 6.80 2.40
C ASP A 24 6.68 6.33 1.59
N ALA A 25 5.89 7.27 1.06
CA ALA A 25 4.76 6.95 0.20
C ALA A 25 5.20 6.18 -1.08
N ARG A 26 6.38 6.50 -1.64
CA ARG A 26 6.95 5.79 -2.81
C ARG A 26 7.43 4.40 -2.42
N GLU A 27 8.12 4.25 -1.29
CA GLU A 27 8.58 2.94 -0.82
C GLU A 27 7.39 2.01 -0.56
N ARG A 28 6.37 2.47 0.15
CA ARG A 28 5.12 1.72 0.39
C ARG A 28 4.41 1.34 -0.92
N ARG A 29 4.47 2.19 -1.93
CA ARG A 29 3.92 1.90 -3.28
C ARG A 29 4.65 0.73 -3.93
N ASP A 30 5.97 0.74 -3.90
CA ASP A 30 6.77 -0.29 -4.57
C ASP A 30 6.72 -1.63 -3.81
N GLU A 31 6.61 -1.60 -2.48
CA GLU A 31 6.28 -2.78 -1.67
C GLU A 31 4.90 -3.35 -2.01
N ALA A 32 3.86 -2.51 -2.10
CA ALA A 32 2.52 -2.94 -2.48
C ALA A 32 2.51 -3.59 -3.87
N ARG A 33 3.29 -3.06 -4.84
CA ARG A 33 3.46 -3.70 -6.16
C ARG A 33 4.08 -5.08 -6.07
N LYS A 34 5.11 -5.26 -5.23
CA LYS A 34 5.73 -6.57 -5.00
C LYS A 34 4.75 -7.58 -4.40
N LEU A 35 3.85 -7.14 -3.53
CA LEU A 35 2.81 -7.99 -2.93
C LEU A 35 1.74 -8.39 -3.94
N ILE A 36 1.27 -7.45 -4.76
CA ILE A 36 0.33 -7.73 -5.86
C ILE A 36 0.92 -8.76 -6.82
N ALA A 37 2.21 -8.64 -7.17
CA ALA A 37 2.90 -9.61 -8.02
C ALA A 37 2.98 -11.02 -7.39
N ARG A 38 2.94 -11.11 -6.06
CA ARG A 38 2.86 -12.38 -5.32
C ARG A 38 1.41 -12.88 -5.12
N GLY A 39 0.42 -12.17 -5.65
CA GLY A 39 -1.00 -12.49 -5.45
C GLY A 39 -1.53 -12.15 -4.06
N VAL A 40 -0.80 -11.34 -3.28
CA VAL A 40 -1.16 -10.97 -1.91
C VAL A 40 -1.79 -9.58 -1.91
N ASP A 41 -2.94 -9.44 -1.26
CA ASP A 41 -3.63 -8.15 -1.17
C ASP A 41 -2.85 -7.16 -0.29
N PRO A 42 -2.43 -6.00 -0.82
CA PRO A 42 -1.64 -5.02 -0.07
C PRO A 42 -2.45 -4.29 1.01
N SER A 43 -3.78 -4.42 1.03
CA SER A 43 -4.64 -3.81 2.06
C SER A 43 -4.41 -4.44 3.43
N GLU A 44 -4.09 -5.73 3.47
CA GLU A 44 -3.80 -6.48 4.71
C GLU A 44 -2.47 -6.05 5.35
N LYS A 45 -1.47 -5.73 4.53
CA LYS A 45 -0.17 -5.24 5.02
C LYS A 45 -0.26 -3.85 5.66
N ARG A 46 -1.29 -3.07 5.31
CA ARG A 46 -1.51 -1.76 5.92
C ARG A 46 -1.88 -1.88 7.41
N ARG A 47 -2.74 -2.84 7.79
CA ARG A 47 -3.14 -3.03 9.20
C ARG A 47 -1.98 -3.36 10.12
N LYS A 48 -0.92 -3.99 9.61
CA LYS A 48 0.29 -4.32 10.40
C LYS A 48 1.32 -3.19 10.48
N GLY A 49 1.18 -2.15 9.64
CA GLY A 49 2.03 -0.96 9.67
C GLY A 49 1.41 0.23 10.40
N GLU A 50 0.22 0.10 10.98
CA GLU A 50 -0.47 1.16 11.75
C GLU A 50 -0.20 1.05 13.27
N ALA A 51 1.00 0.59 13.68
CA ALA A 51 1.37 0.50 15.10
C ALA A 51 2.77 1.04 15.44
N GLN A 52 3.47 1.74 14.53
CA GLN A 52 4.69 2.44 14.93
C GLN A 52 4.73 3.84 14.33
N GLU A 53 4.60 4.78 15.28
CA GLU A 53 4.72 6.24 15.25
C GLU A 53 3.58 7.04 14.59
#